data_AF-A0A524MBC3-F1
#
_entry.id   AF-A0A524MBC3-F1
#
_cell.length_a   1.000
_cell.length_b   1.000
_cell.length_c   1.000
_cell.angle_alpha   90.00
_cell.angle_beta   90.00
_cell.angle_gamma   90.00
#
_symmetry.space_group_name_H-M   'P 1'
#
loop_
_entity.id
_entity.type
_entity.pdbx_description
1 polymer ?
#
loop_
_entity_poly.entity_id
_entity_poly.type
_entity_poly.pdbx_seq_one_letter_code
_entity_poly.pdbx_strand_id
1 'polypeptide(L)'
;MRGLRVILAHCGMSPGDSRLYEVLKDPAIFAETSTLHDLDVPVLFESAVDRLSREGFSWSEKFLFGTDFSFLSVQAADVILFLLSRDFPGTLADAQRILGGNTLSLVQRPFSTSAGVQISPVEYICRDVDGKKQNALENSILKLINGDRWDLSSLDVMLPPAGTWPELVNLSNGGFNGVYLDSYVMCLRSQKSDKEIHLWVRRTVNNSVSCSLLSTKGMTRIDTIENASQRFNPVLLRTLSDHSVTLKSSEDLSKMVLSELT
;
A
#
# COMPACT_ATOMS: atom_id res chain seq x y z
N MET A 1 -16.56 -0.56 -24.65
CA MET A 1 -16.93 -0.50 -23.22
C MET A 1 -15.77 0.14 -22.46
N ARG A 2 -15.87 1.39 -22.03
CA ARG A 2 -14.79 2.03 -21.25
C ARG A 2 -14.95 1.64 -19.78
N GLY A 3 -13.90 1.09 -19.17
CA GLY A 3 -13.85 0.82 -17.73
C GLY A 3 -14.33 -0.57 -17.29
N LEU A 4 -14.62 -1.50 -18.22
CA LEU A 4 -14.95 -2.88 -17.82
C LEU A 4 -13.73 -3.54 -17.17
N ARG A 5 -13.99 -4.26 -16.07
CA ARG A 5 -13.05 -5.12 -15.35
C ARG A 5 -13.77 -6.43 -15.10
N VAL A 6 -13.10 -7.55 -15.37
CA VAL A 6 -13.67 -8.90 -15.26
C VAL A 6 -12.84 -9.68 -14.26
N ILE A 7 -13.50 -10.28 -13.29
CA ILE A 7 -12.87 -11.18 -12.32
C ILE A 7 -13.32 -12.59 -12.64
N LEU A 8 -12.37 -13.47 -12.93
CA LEU A 8 -12.56 -14.90 -13.07
C LEU A 8 -12.58 -15.51 -11.67
N ALA A 9 -13.76 -15.89 -11.22
CA ALA A 9 -13.94 -16.63 -9.98
C ALA A 9 -13.42 -18.07 -10.10
N HIS A 10 -13.01 -18.64 -8.97
CA HIS A 10 -12.66 -20.04 -8.77
C HIS A 10 -11.52 -20.53 -9.66
N CYS A 11 -10.47 -19.71 -9.82
CA CYS A 11 -9.34 -20.08 -10.68
C CYS A 11 -8.50 -21.22 -10.08
N GLY A 12 -8.74 -21.58 -8.82
CA GLY A 12 -8.06 -22.68 -8.14
C GLY A 12 -8.47 -24.08 -8.60
N MET A 13 -9.50 -24.25 -9.43
CA MET A 13 -9.92 -25.58 -9.90
C MET A 13 -8.97 -26.19 -10.94
N SER A 14 -8.12 -25.39 -11.59
CA SER A 14 -7.15 -25.87 -12.59
C SER A 14 -5.96 -24.90 -12.71
N PRO A 15 -5.16 -24.75 -11.63
CA PRO A 15 -4.11 -23.72 -11.55
C PRO A 15 -3.02 -23.90 -12.62
N GLY A 16 -2.78 -25.11 -13.11
CA GLY A 16 -1.76 -25.37 -14.15
C GLY A 16 -2.23 -25.18 -15.60
N ASP A 17 -3.52 -24.91 -15.86
CA ASP A 17 -4.02 -24.84 -17.23
C ASP A 17 -3.53 -23.57 -17.94
N SER A 18 -2.79 -23.76 -19.04
CA SER A 18 -2.30 -22.67 -19.90
C SER A 18 -3.37 -21.67 -20.34
N ARG A 19 -4.63 -22.12 -20.51
CA ARG A 19 -5.74 -21.26 -20.94
C ARG A 19 -6.05 -20.15 -19.94
N LEU A 20 -5.88 -20.42 -18.65
CA LEU A 20 -6.05 -19.39 -17.60
C LEU A 20 -5.10 -18.22 -17.87
N TYR A 21 -3.81 -18.52 -18.07
CA TYR A 21 -2.78 -17.52 -18.26
C TYR A 21 -2.90 -16.76 -19.58
N GLU A 22 -3.32 -17.43 -20.66
CA GLU A 22 -3.60 -16.75 -21.93
C GLU A 22 -4.73 -15.72 -21.79
N VAL A 23 -5.77 -16.03 -21.00
CA VAL A 23 -6.86 -15.08 -20.72
C VAL A 23 -6.38 -13.94 -19.83
N LEU A 24 -5.53 -14.21 -18.84
CA LEU A 24 -5.01 -13.19 -17.91
C LEU A 24 -4.05 -12.18 -18.56
N LYS A 25 -3.55 -12.44 -19.77
CA LYS A 25 -2.81 -11.42 -20.55
C LYS A 25 -3.67 -10.20 -20.89
N ASP A 26 -4.99 -10.33 -20.97
CA ASP A 26 -5.87 -9.19 -21.19
C ASP A 26 -5.84 -8.24 -19.96
N PRO A 27 -5.53 -6.94 -20.13
CA PRO A 27 -5.43 -5.98 -19.03
C PRO A 27 -6.74 -5.76 -18.24
N ALA A 28 -7.89 -6.15 -18.79
CA ALA A 28 -9.18 -6.03 -18.12
C ALA A 28 -9.58 -7.27 -17.31
N ILE A 29 -8.85 -8.39 -17.43
CA ILE A 29 -9.19 -9.65 -16.80
C ILE A 29 -8.24 -9.96 -15.64
N PHE A 30 -8.84 -10.39 -14.53
CA PHE A 30 -8.21 -10.75 -13.26
C PHE A 30 -8.72 -12.12 -12.83
N ALA A 31 -7.96 -12.85 -12.04
CA ALA A 31 -8.36 -14.10 -11.41
C ALA A 31 -8.40 -13.92 -9.89
N GLU A 32 -9.18 -14.74 -9.19
CA GLU A 32 -9.18 -14.78 -7.73
C GLU A 32 -8.94 -16.19 -7.18
N THR A 33 -8.25 -16.26 -6.04
CA THR A 33 -7.64 -17.49 -5.49
C THR A 33 -8.59 -18.49 -4.86
N SER A 34 -9.90 -18.31 -4.94
CA SER A 34 -10.81 -19.25 -4.33
C SER A 34 -10.70 -20.65 -4.94
N THR A 35 -11.10 -21.64 -4.14
CA THR A 35 -10.95 -23.08 -4.41
C THR A 35 -9.52 -23.60 -4.42
N LEU A 36 -8.50 -22.74 -4.25
CA LEU A 36 -7.09 -23.10 -4.21
C LEU A 36 -6.70 -23.65 -2.83
N HIS A 37 -6.02 -24.78 -2.78
CA HIS A 37 -5.62 -25.44 -1.52
C HIS A 37 -4.39 -26.33 -1.71
N ASP A 38 -3.69 -26.63 -0.63
CA ASP A 38 -2.56 -27.56 -0.61
C ASP A 38 -1.55 -27.32 -1.76
N LEU A 39 -1.32 -28.34 -2.59
CA LEU A 39 -0.33 -28.35 -3.68
C LEU A 39 -0.75 -27.51 -4.89
N ASP A 40 -2.01 -27.08 -4.96
CA ASP A 40 -2.47 -26.21 -6.04
C ASP A 40 -1.97 -24.77 -5.85
N VAL A 41 -1.74 -24.35 -4.59
CA VAL A 41 -1.30 -22.99 -4.27
C VAL A 41 0.04 -22.64 -4.92
N PRO A 42 1.13 -23.44 -4.75
CA PRO A 42 2.39 -23.15 -5.42
C PRO A 42 2.26 -23.20 -6.95
N VAL A 43 1.51 -24.18 -7.48
CA VAL A 43 1.34 -24.37 -8.92
C VAL A 43 0.77 -23.14 -9.62
N LEU A 44 -0.20 -22.47 -9.00
CA LEU A 44 -0.80 -21.24 -9.54
C LEU A 44 0.25 -20.13 -9.69
N PHE A 45 1.01 -19.87 -8.61
CA PHE A 45 1.93 -18.74 -8.57
C PHE A 45 3.21 -18.98 -9.39
N GLU A 46 3.74 -20.20 -9.37
CA GLU A 46 4.87 -20.58 -10.23
C GLU A 46 4.49 -20.50 -11.72
N SER A 47 3.33 -21.05 -12.09
CA SER A 47 2.84 -20.97 -13.47
C SER A 47 2.55 -19.53 -13.89
N ALA A 48 2.08 -18.67 -12.98
CA ALA A 48 1.89 -17.24 -13.24
C ALA A 48 3.21 -16.54 -13.55
N VAL A 49 4.24 -16.79 -12.75
CA VAL A 49 5.58 -16.23 -12.98
C VAL A 49 6.09 -16.68 -14.34
N ASP A 50 6.04 -17.96 -14.65
CA ASP A 50 6.57 -18.49 -15.91
C ASP A 50 5.84 -17.93 -17.15
N ARG A 51 4.52 -17.75 -17.06
CA ARG A 51 3.67 -17.47 -18.22
C ARG A 51 3.32 -16.00 -18.39
N LEU A 52 3.41 -15.18 -17.34
CA LEU A 52 3.03 -13.77 -17.37
C LEU A 52 4.22 -12.81 -17.15
N SER A 53 5.40 -13.27 -16.69
CA SER A 53 6.53 -12.35 -16.39
C SER A 53 7.14 -11.64 -17.60
N ARG A 54 6.79 -12.06 -18.83
CA ARG A 54 7.25 -11.41 -20.07
C ARG A 54 6.30 -10.33 -20.57
N GLU A 55 5.21 -10.09 -19.86
CA GLU A 55 4.21 -9.10 -20.21
C GLU A 55 4.59 -7.71 -19.68
N GLY A 56 4.03 -6.65 -20.27
CA GLY A 56 4.28 -5.26 -19.86
C GLY A 56 3.66 -4.85 -18.50
N PHE A 57 3.40 -5.81 -17.61
CA PHE A 57 2.80 -5.65 -16.29
C PHE A 57 3.35 -6.70 -15.32
N SER A 58 3.26 -6.48 -14.00
CA SER A 58 3.66 -7.51 -13.03
C SER A 58 2.62 -8.63 -12.96
N TRP A 59 3.04 -9.90 -13.02
CA TRP A 59 2.14 -11.07 -12.98
C TRP A 59 1.18 -11.03 -11.79
N SER A 60 1.63 -10.50 -10.65
CA SER A 60 0.85 -10.43 -9.41
C SER A 60 -0.29 -9.40 -9.47
N GLU A 61 -0.29 -8.49 -10.46
CA GLU A 61 -1.41 -7.56 -10.73
C GLU A 61 -2.68 -8.28 -11.19
N LYS A 62 -2.57 -9.56 -11.58
CA LYS A 62 -3.68 -10.35 -12.12
C LYS A 62 -4.44 -11.16 -11.09
N PHE A 63 -3.93 -11.29 -9.88
CA PHE A 63 -4.48 -12.19 -8.88
C PHE A 63 -5.07 -11.42 -7.70
N LEU A 64 -6.29 -11.78 -7.33
CA LEU A 64 -7.03 -11.24 -6.19
C LEU A 64 -7.16 -12.33 -5.14
N PHE A 65 -7.06 -11.97 -3.86
CA PHE A 65 -7.35 -12.92 -2.80
C PHE A 65 -8.86 -13.13 -2.65
N GLY A 66 -9.27 -14.39 -2.75
CA GLY A 66 -10.62 -14.85 -2.53
C GLY A 66 -10.62 -16.27 -1.97
N THR A 67 -11.68 -16.61 -1.23
CA THR A 67 -11.74 -17.84 -0.42
C THR A 67 -12.97 -18.68 -0.70
N ASP A 68 -13.99 -18.13 -1.36
CA ASP A 68 -15.31 -18.75 -1.50
C ASP A 68 -15.93 -19.17 -0.15
N PHE A 69 -15.70 -18.36 0.89
CA PHE A 69 -16.38 -18.49 2.17
C PHE A 69 -17.90 -18.24 2.01
N SER A 70 -18.79 -19.03 2.61
CA SER A 70 -18.59 -19.99 3.71
C SER A 70 -18.38 -21.45 3.29
N PHE A 71 -18.16 -21.74 2.01
CA PHE A 71 -18.05 -23.13 1.54
C PHE A 71 -16.68 -23.75 1.84
N LEU A 72 -15.61 -22.94 1.84
CA LEU A 72 -14.22 -23.42 1.97
C LEU A 72 -13.41 -22.50 2.91
N SER A 73 -13.23 -22.89 4.18
CA SER A 73 -12.59 -22.04 5.20
C SER A 73 -11.08 -22.23 5.37
N VAL A 74 -10.55 -23.43 5.10
CA VAL A 74 -9.11 -23.76 5.31
C VAL A 74 -8.21 -23.11 4.25
N GLN A 75 -8.75 -22.90 3.04
CA GLN A 75 -8.02 -22.41 1.86
C GLN A 75 -7.39 -21.02 2.04
N ALA A 76 -8.04 -20.17 2.83
CA ALA A 76 -7.52 -18.85 3.15
C ALA A 76 -6.14 -18.92 3.82
N ALA A 77 -5.98 -19.88 4.75
CA ALA A 77 -4.74 -20.05 5.48
C ALA A 77 -3.63 -20.56 4.56
N ASP A 78 -3.91 -21.54 3.70
CA ASP A 78 -2.92 -22.10 2.77
C ASP A 78 -2.35 -21.03 1.84
N VAL A 79 -3.23 -20.21 1.25
CA VAL A 79 -2.81 -19.11 0.38
C VAL A 79 -1.99 -18.08 1.16
N ILE A 80 -2.47 -17.62 2.33
CA ILE A 80 -1.74 -16.61 3.13
C ILE A 80 -0.38 -17.13 3.58
N LEU A 81 -0.33 -18.37 4.10
CA LEU A 81 0.91 -18.97 4.58
C LEU A 81 1.90 -19.15 3.44
N PHE A 82 1.44 -19.60 2.26
CA PHE A 82 2.31 -19.72 1.09
C PHE A 82 2.85 -18.36 0.65
N LEU A 83 2.01 -17.33 0.51
CA LEU A 83 2.42 -15.97 0.10
C LEU A 83 3.45 -15.33 1.06
N LEU A 84 3.45 -15.75 2.33
CA LEU A 84 4.40 -15.29 3.35
C LEU A 84 5.59 -16.26 3.56
N SER A 85 5.62 -17.36 2.82
CA SER A 85 6.68 -18.38 2.91
C SER A 85 7.91 -17.98 2.08
N ARG A 86 9.00 -18.72 2.26
CA ARG A 86 10.21 -18.58 1.43
C ARG A 86 10.07 -19.19 0.04
N ASP A 87 9.06 -20.03 -0.15
CA ASP A 87 8.81 -20.74 -1.39
C ASP A 87 7.94 -19.92 -2.35
N PHE A 88 7.38 -18.79 -1.88
CA PHE A 88 6.68 -17.86 -2.74
C PHE A 88 7.64 -17.25 -3.78
N PRO A 89 7.36 -17.37 -5.09
CA PRO A 89 8.25 -16.88 -6.12
C PRO A 89 8.19 -15.34 -6.32
N GLY A 90 7.29 -14.65 -5.60
CA GLY A 90 7.15 -13.20 -5.63
C GLY A 90 7.81 -12.49 -4.45
N THR A 91 7.70 -11.17 -4.45
CA THR A 91 8.12 -10.29 -3.36
C THR A 91 6.99 -10.06 -2.35
N LEU A 92 7.30 -9.47 -1.18
CA LEU A 92 6.26 -9.03 -0.24
C LEU A 92 5.29 -8.01 -0.88
N ALA A 93 5.77 -7.24 -1.87
CA ALA A 93 4.92 -6.38 -2.68
C ALA A 93 3.86 -7.18 -3.44
N ASP A 94 4.25 -8.29 -4.06
CA ASP A 94 3.34 -9.16 -4.78
C ASP A 94 2.32 -9.81 -3.84
N ALA A 95 2.74 -10.26 -2.66
CA ALA A 95 1.85 -10.81 -1.64
C ALA A 95 0.78 -9.80 -1.18
N GLN A 96 1.18 -8.59 -0.80
CA GLN A 96 0.26 -7.52 -0.41
C GLN A 96 -0.69 -7.11 -1.55
N ARG A 97 -0.17 -7.09 -2.79
CA ARG A 97 -0.97 -6.79 -3.98
C ARG A 97 -2.09 -7.83 -4.15
N ILE A 98 -1.76 -9.11 -4.01
CA ILE A 98 -2.72 -10.21 -4.10
C ILE A 98 -3.74 -10.16 -2.94
N LEU A 99 -3.27 -9.99 -1.70
CA LEU A 99 -4.11 -10.03 -0.49
C LEU A 99 -5.15 -8.92 -0.41
N GLY A 100 -4.93 -7.78 -1.07
CA GLY A 100 -5.94 -6.72 -1.08
C GLY A 100 -5.65 -5.54 -2.01
N GLY A 101 -4.38 -5.30 -2.36
CA GLY A 101 -4.01 -4.16 -3.21
C GLY A 101 -4.75 -4.12 -4.55
N ASN A 102 -4.85 -5.25 -5.24
CA ASN A 102 -5.55 -5.35 -6.52
C ASN A 102 -7.06 -5.07 -6.38
N THR A 103 -7.70 -5.62 -5.35
CA THR A 103 -9.14 -5.40 -5.10
C THR A 103 -9.42 -3.92 -4.92
N LEU A 104 -8.61 -3.23 -4.12
CA LEU A 104 -8.77 -1.80 -3.86
C LEU A 104 -8.51 -0.94 -5.11
N SER A 105 -7.54 -1.33 -5.93
CA SER A 105 -7.28 -0.71 -7.24
C SER A 105 -8.48 -0.84 -8.19
N LEU A 106 -9.14 -2.00 -8.20
CA LEU A 106 -10.33 -2.24 -9.02
C LEU A 106 -11.54 -1.41 -8.57
N VAL A 107 -11.72 -1.20 -7.26
CA VAL A 107 -12.81 -0.39 -6.71
C VAL A 107 -12.63 1.11 -7.01
N GLN A 108 -11.39 1.57 -7.27
CA GLN A 108 -11.02 2.96 -7.63
C GLN A 108 -11.41 4.05 -6.60
N ARG A 109 -12.04 3.68 -5.48
CA ARG A 109 -12.43 4.57 -4.38
C ARG A 109 -12.23 3.96 -2.98
N PRO A 110 -11.10 3.29 -2.68
CA PRO A 110 -10.99 2.49 -1.46
C PRO A 110 -11.03 3.28 -0.14
N PHE A 111 -10.71 4.58 -0.13
CA PHE A 111 -10.53 5.36 1.11
C PHE A 111 -11.52 6.52 1.31
N SER A 112 -12.68 6.49 0.65
CA SER A 112 -13.66 7.55 0.84
C SER A 112 -14.60 7.19 1.99
N THR A 113 -14.35 7.73 3.19
CA THR A 113 -15.27 7.61 4.32
C THR A 113 -16.25 8.79 4.38
N SER A 114 -17.37 8.65 5.09
CA SER A 114 -18.26 9.77 5.40
C SER A 114 -17.56 10.83 6.26
N ALA A 115 -16.60 10.41 7.08
CA ALA A 115 -15.79 11.22 7.98
C ALA A 115 -14.66 12.01 7.28
N GLY A 116 -14.46 11.80 5.98
CA GLY A 116 -13.33 12.39 5.30
C GLY A 116 -13.37 13.91 5.24
N VAL A 117 -12.23 14.56 5.43
CA VAL A 117 -12.08 16.01 5.30
C VAL A 117 -11.61 16.37 3.91
N GLN A 118 -12.15 17.47 3.37
CA GLN A 118 -11.66 18.11 2.17
C GLN A 118 -10.69 19.24 2.55
N ILE A 119 -9.40 18.91 2.66
CA ILE A 119 -8.31 19.89 2.80
C ILE A 119 -7.52 19.99 1.49
N SER A 120 -6.90 21.15 1.24
CA SER A 120 -5.85 21.23 0.22
C SER A 120 -4.65 20.41 0.69
N PRO A 121 -4.13 19.47 -0.13
CA PRO A 121 -2.89 18.78 0.21
C PRO A 121 -1.79 19.78 0.51
N VAL A 122 -1.08 19.57 1.61
CA VAL A 122 0.07 20.39 2.00
C VAL A 122 1.23 19.46 2.35
N GLU A 123 2.44 19.88 2.01
CA GLU A 123 3.66 19.14 2.35
C GLU A 123 4.58 20.00 3.21
N TYR A 124 4.99 19.48 4.37
CA TYR A 124 6.00 20.10 5.21
C TYR A 124 7.32 19.34 5.09
N ILE A 125 8.38 20.04 4.69
CA ILE A 125 9.71 19.44 4.46
C ILE A 125 10.70 20.01 5.46
N CYS A 126 11.46 19.16 6.13
CA CYS A 126 12.54 19.58 7.02
C CYS A 126 13.78 18.72 6.84
N ARG A 127 14.96 19.35 6.83
CA ARG A 127 16.24 18.62 6.76
C ARG A 127 16.44 17.82 8.05
N ASP A 128 16.66 16.52 7.95
CA ASP A 128 16.82 15.60 9.08
C ASP A 128 17.93 14.58 8.83
N VAL A 129 19.17 14.96 9.16
CA VAL A 129 20.35 14.10 8.97
C VAL A 129 20.33 12.91 9.91
N ASP A 130 20.00 13.15 11.19
CA ASP A 130 20.11 12.13 12.25
C ASP A 130 18.81 11.34 12.49
N GLY A 131 17.71 11.68 11.80
CA GLY A 131 16.39 11.09 12.07
C GLY A 131 15.68 11.61 13.31
N LYS A 132 16.28 12.58 14.01
CA LYS A 132 15.72 13.15 15.25
C LYS A 132 14.44 13.92 14.99
N LYS A 133 14.29 14.56 13.82
CA LYS A 133 13.09 15.35 13.52
C LYS A 133 11.90 14.45 13.20
N GLN A 134 12.13 13.38 12.47
CA GLN A 134 11.14 12.32 12.26
C GLN A 134 10.69 11.72 13.59
N ASN A 135 11.62 11.32 14.46
CA ASN A 135 11.29 10.80 15.80
C ASN A 135 10.49 11.80 16.63
N ALA A 136 10.78 13.11 16.53
CA ALA A 136 10.04 14.15 17.24
C ALA A 136 8.59 14.28 16.73
N LEU A 137 8.40 14.21 15.41
CA LEU A 137 7.07 14.19 14.77
C LEU A 137 6.27 12.95 15.22
N GLU A 138 6.87 11.77 15.16
CA GLU A 138 6.25 10.51 15.58
C GLU A 138 5.82 10.56 17.05
N ASN A 139 6.70 11.01 17.95
CA ASN A 139 6.36 11.18 19.35
C ASN A 139 5.23 12.20 19.58
N SER A 140 5.16 13.26 18.77
CA SER A 140 4.06 14.23 18.81
C SER A 140 2.72 13.62 18.37
N ILE A 141 2.72 12.80 17.32
CA ILE A 141 1.54 12.08 16.85
C ILE A 141 1.10 11.03 17.88
N LEU A 142 2.02 10.24 18.43
CA LEU A 142 1.73 9.26 19.48
C LEU A 142 1.10 9.92 20.72
N LYS A 143 1.52 11.13 21.09
CA LYS A 143 0.87 11.90 22.17
C LYS A 143 -0.56 12.33 21.84
N LEU A 144 -0.89 12.57 20.58
CA LEU A 144 -2.28 12.82 20.18
C LEU A 144 -3.12 11.54 20.30
N ILE A 145 -2.55 10.42 19.89
CA ILE A 145 -3.23 9.11 19.91
C ILE A 145 -3.47 8.66 21.34
N ASN A 146 -2.40 8.62 22.15
CA ASN A 146 -2.48 8.24 23.57
C ASN A 146 -3.30 9.22 24.43
N GLY A 147 -3.57 10.42 23.92
CA GLY A 147 -4.39 11.43 24.60
C GLY A 147 -5.87 11.34 24.26
N ASP A 148 -6.33 10.26 23.63
CA ASP A 148 -7.73 10.00 23.22
C ASP A 148 -8.35 11.15 22.41
N ARG A 149 -7.54 11.86 21.61
CA ARG A 149 -8.04 12.89 20.69
C ARG A 149 -8.21 12.37 19.28
N TRP A 150 -7.37 11.40 18.91
CA TRP A 150 -7.27 10.82 17.59
C TRP A 150 -7.02 9.32 17.69
N ASP A 151 -7.68 8.55 16.85
CA ASP A 151 -7.44 7.12 16.68
C ASP A 151 -6.57 6.88 15.46
N LEU A 152 -5.63 5.94 15.58
CA LEU A 152 -4.92 5.38 14.43
C LEU A 152 -5.82 4.35 13.75
N SER A 153 -6.36 4.71 12.58
CA SER A 153 -7.28 3.86 11.81
C SER A 153 -6.53 2.89 10.88
N SER A 154 -5.41 3.32 10.31
CA SER A 154 -4.51 2.46 9.54
C SER A 154 -3.07 2.98 9.59
N LEU A 155 -2.11 2.07 9.39
CA LEU A 155 -0.70 2.37 9.24
C LEU A 155 -0.12 1.45 8.16
N ASP A 156 0.31 2.04 7.06
CA ASP A 156 0.83 1.37 5.88
C ASP A 156 2.28 1.79 5.69
N VAL A 157 3.21 0.84 5.76
CA VAL A 157 4.65 1.08 5.56
C VAL A 157 4.99 1.02 4.08
N MET A 158 5.87 1.93 3.64
CA MET A 158 6.21 2.03 2.24
C MET A 158 7.07 0.86 1.78
N LEU A 159 6.75 0.32 0.62
CA LEU A 159 7.58 -0.66 -0.07
C LEU A 159 8.51 0.02 -1.09
N PRO A 160 9.70 -0.54 -1.34
CA PRO A 160 10.60 -0.06 -2.36
C PRO A 160 10.00 -0.16 -3.76
N PRO A 161 10.38 0.75 -4.67
CA PRO A 161 10.01 0.67 -6.08
C PRO A 161 10.29 -0.72 -6.70
N ALA A 162 9.53 -1.10 -7.74
CA ALA A 162 9.83 -2.35 -8.46
C ALA A 162 11.24 -2.29 -9.07
N GLY A 163 11.96 -3.40 -8.96
CA GLY A 163 13.33 -3.49 -9.41
C GLY A 163 14.37 -2.85 -8.50
N THR A 164 13.96 -2.21 -7.39
CA THR A 164 14.90 -1.67 -6.37
C THR A 164 14.86 -2.45 -5.06
N TRP A 165 14.30 -3.66 -5.09
CA TRP A 165 14.37 -4.56 -3.94
C TRP A 165 15.84 -4.92 -3.68
N PRO A 166 16.31 -4.81 -2.43
CA PRO A 166 17.66 -5.24 -2.08
C PRO A 166 17.81 -6.74 -2.30
N GLU A 167 19.03 -7.21 -2.51
CA GLU A 167 19.31 -8.64 -2.36
C GLU A 167 18.96 -9.07 -0.93
N LEU A 168 18.32 -10.24 -0.81
CA LEU A 168 17.91 -10.79 0.48
C LEU A 168 19.13 -11.12 1.33
N VAL A 169 19.42 -10.26 2.28
CA VAL A 169 20.46 -10.45 3.30
C VAL A 169 19.76 -10.61 4.66
N ASN A 170 20.29 -11.49 5.52
CA ASN A 170 19.74 -11.64 6.88
C ASN A 170 19.80 -10.31 7.65
N LEU A 171 18.72 -9.96 8.37
CA LEU A 171 18.65 -8.75 9.20
C LEU A 171 19.82 -8.65 10.20
N SER A 172 20.28 -9.78 10.74
CA SER A 172 21.43 -9.86 11.66
C SER A 172 22.74 -9.35 11.04
N ASN A 173 22.82 -9.35 9.71
CA ASN A 173 24.00 -8.93 8.94
C ASN A 173 23.80 -7.54 8.32
N GLY A 174 22.80 -6.77 8.80
CA GLY A 174 22.44 -5.48 8.23
C GLY A 174 21.61 -5.58 6.95
N GLY A 175 21.00 -6.75 6.68
CA GLY A 175 20.13 -6.92 5.54
C GLY A 175 18.85 -6.09 5.63
N PHE A 176 18.32 -5.72 4.48
CA PHE A 176 17.09 -4.94 4.36
C PHE A 176 15.96 -5.89 3.91
N ASN A 177 14.88 -5.97 4.68
CA ASN A 177 13.72 -6.82 4.37
C ASN A 177 12.82 -6.24 3.26
N GLY A 178 13.24 -5.13 2.64
CA GLY A 178 12.47 -4.42 1.63
C GLY A 178 11.23 -3.73 2.17
N VAL A 179 11.21 -3.36 3.45
CA VAL A 179 10.14 -2.53 4.04
C VAL A 179 10.76 -1.25 4.57
N TYR A 180 10.44 -0.10 3.97
CA TYR A 180 10.89 1.19 4.47
C TYR A 180 10.11 1.55 5.73
N LEU A 181 10.67 1.24 6.91
CA LEU A 181 10.05 1.60 8.19
C LEU A 181 10.06 3.11 8.46
N ASP A 182 10.89 3.86 7.74
CA ASP A 182 11.04 5.30 7.86
C ASP A 182 10.16 6.10 6.89
N SER A 183 9.37 5.40 6.06
CA SER A 183 8.40 6.01 5.17
C SER A 183 7.08 5.25 5.30
N TYR A 184 5.98 5.96 5.53
CA TYR A 184 4.68 5.33 5.77
C TYR A 184 3.53 6.31 5.55
N VAL A 185 2.35 5.75 5.30
CA VAL A 185 1.07 6.45 5.30
C VAL A 185 0.29 6.01 6.54
N MET A 186 -0.29 6.96 7.27
CA MET A 186 -1.21 6.66 8.36
C MET A 186 -2.54 7.38 8.13
N CYS A 187 -3.61 6.73 8.54
CA CYS A 187 -4.94 7.34 8.62
C CYS A 187 -5.25 7.64 10.09
N LEU A 188 -5.50 8.91 10.39
CA LEU A 188 -5.93 9.37 11.71
C LEU A 188 -7.40 9.76 11.65
N ARG A 189 -8.18 9.33 12.65
CA ARG A 189 -9.59 9.70 12.83
C ARG A 189 -9.79 10.43 14.14
N SER A 190 -10.46 11.57 14.12
CA SER A 190 -10.77 12.30 15.35
C SER A 190 -11.86 11.57 16.15
N GLN A 191 -11.67 11.43 17.46
CA GLN A 191 -12.72 10.88 18.34
C GLN A 191 -13.84 11.90 18.61
N LYS A 192 -13.56 13.20 18.50
CA LYS A 192 -14.48 14.29 18.85
C LYS A 192 -15.25 14.86 17.67
N SER A 193 -14.73 14.69 16.46
CA SER A 193 -15.31 15.21 15.24
C SER A 193 -15.32 14.13 14.17
N ASP A 194 -16.28 14.16 13.25
CA ASP A 194 -16.31 13.23 12.11
C ASP A 194 -15.28 13.67 11.06
N LYS A 195 -14.01 13.61 11.44
CA LYS A 195 -12.85 14.11 10.71
C LYS A 195 -11.81 13.00 10.61
N GLU A 196 -11.45 12.69 9.38
CA GLU A 196 -10.41 11.74 9.01
C GLU A 196 -9.39 12.42 8.08
N ILE A 197 -8.12 12.11 8.29
CA ILE A 197 -6.99 12.70 7.55
C ILE A 197 -5.89 11.67 7.33
N HIS A 198 -5.26 11.72 6.17
CA HIS A 198 -4.08 10.91 5.89
C HIS A 198 -2.81 11.74 6.13
N LEU A 199 -1.87 11.16 6.88
CA LEU A 199 -0.52 11.68 7.01
C LEU A 199 0.42 10.76 6.22
N TRP A 200 1.23 11.35 5.36
CA TRP A 200 2.24 10.62 4.58
C TRP A 200 3.62 11.12 4.96
N VAL A 201 4.37 10.29 5.69
CA VAL A 201 5.73 10.59 6.12
C VAL A 201 6.70 9.89 5.19
N ARG A 202 7.70 10.63 4.68
CA ARG A 202 8.73 10.05 3.82
C ARG A 202 10.09 10.61 4.17
N ARG A 203 11.08 9.73 4.17
CA ARG A 203 12.48 10.12 4.17
C ARG A 203 13.00 10.19 2.74
N THR A 204 13.63 11.31 2.42
CA THR A 204 14.24 11.53 1.09
C THR A 204 15.74 11.29 1.15
N VAL A 205 16.32 10.93 0.00
CA VAL A 205 17.77 10.72 -0.18
C VAL A 205 18.63 11.91 0.22
N ASN A 206 18.06 13.12 0.25
CA ASN A 206 18.76 14.34 0.65
C ASN A 206 18.75 14.57 2.17
N ASN A 207 18.61 13.52 2.98
CA ASN A 207 18.55 13.59 4.43
C ASN A 207 17.47 14.60 4.89
N SER A 208 16.28 14.50 4.30
CA SER A 208 15.14 15.34 4.67
C SER A 208 13.93 14.46 4.93
N VAL A 209 13.15 14.83 5.94
CA VAL A 209 11.84 14.25 6.22
C VAL A 209 10.78 15.16 5.62
N SER A 210 9.81 14.55 4.95
CA SER A 210 8.60 15.21 4.48
C SER A 210 7.39 14.61 5.21
N CYS A 211 6.44 15.45 5.59
CA CYS A 211 5.14 15.04 6.09
C CYS A 211 4.07 15.74 5.26
N SER A 212 3.32 14.97 4.47
CA SER A 212 2.18 15.49 3.72
C SER A 212 0.89 15.23 4.49
N LEU A 213 0.03 16.24 4.57
CA LEU A 213 -1.33 16.10 5.08
C LEU A 213 -2.28 16.09 3.90
N LEU A 214 -3.07 15.02 3.80
CA LEU A 214 -3.87 14.73 2.63
C LEU A 214 -5.34 14.59 3.00
N SER A 215 -6.16 15.09 2.08
CA SER A 215 -7.60 14.86 2.08
C SER A 215 -7.92 13.38 1.83
N THR A 216 -8.93 12.86 2.54
CA THR A 216 -9.50 11.54 2.24
C THR A 216 -10.70 11.62 1.29
N LYS A 217 -11.07 12.84 0.87
CA LYS A 217 -12.11 13.13 -0.15
C LYS A 217 -11.56 13.93 -1.34
N GLY A 218 -12.32 13.96 -2.43
CA GLY A 218 -11.99 14.77 -3.62
C GLY A 218 -10.97 14.10 -4.57
N MET A 219 -10.44 14.91 -5.50
CA MET A 219 -9.61 14.43 -6.62
C MET A 219 -8.12 14.31 -6.29
N THR A 220 -7.66 14.96 -5.22
CA THR A 220 -6.27 14.97 -4.76
C THR A 220 -6.12 14.14 -3.50
N ARG A 221 -6.09 12.81 -3.68
CA ARG A 221 -6.05 11.82 -2.59
C ARG A 221 -5.10 10.67 -2.93
N ILE A 222 -4.81 9.84 -1.93
CA ILE A 222 -4.14 8.55 -2.16
C ILE A 222 -5.17 7.58 -2.74
N ASP A 223 -4.84 6.98 -3.88
CA ASP A 223 -5.76 6.10 -4.61
C ASP A 223 -5.61 4.60 -4.23
N THR A 224 -4.51 4.16 -3.58
CA THR A 224 -4.28 2.74 -3.17
C THR A 224 -3.36 2.60 -1.95
N ILE A 225 -3.39 1.44 -1.24
CA ILE A 225 -2.45 1.02 -0.15
C ILE A 225 -1.02 0.76 -0.70
N GLU A 226 -0.46 1.70 -1.45
CA GLU A 226 0.95 1.71 -1.83
C GLU A 226 1.54 0.63 -2.74
N ASN A 227 0.88 -0.51 -3.01
CA ASN A 227 1.38 -1.44 -4.04
C ASN A 227 1.14 -0.98 -5.50
N ALA A 228 0.46 0.15 -5.69
CA ALA A 228 0.42 0.90 -6.94
C ALA A 228 1.15 2.26 -6.84
N SER A 229 2.04 2.45 -5.84
CA SER A 229 2.83 3.68 -5.64
C SER A 229 3.74 4.06 -6.81
N GLN A 230 3.84 3.23 -7.86
CA GLN A 230 4.52 3.60 -9.11
C GLN A 230 3.67 4.48 -10.03
N ARG A 231 2.37 4.60 -9.77
CA ARG A 231 1.49 5.57 -10.43
C ARG A 231 0.92 6.50 -9.38
N PHE A 232 1.78 7.38 -8.88
CA PHE A 232 1.29 8.52 -8.12
C PHE A 232 0.34 9.32 -9.01
N ASN A 233 -0.80 9.70 -8.44
CA ASN A 233 -1.71 10.62 -9.08
C ASN A 233 -0.93 11.90 -9.42
N PRO A 234 -0.69 12.22 -10.71
CA PRO A 234 0.19 13.32 -11.09
C PRO A 234 -0.39 14.67 -10.63
N VAL A 235 -1.71 14.75 -10.47
CA VAL A 235 -2.37 15.92 -9.89
C VAL A 235 -1.99 16.07 -8.42
N LEU A 236 -2.03 14.98 -7.64
CA LEU A 236 -1.64 15.00 -6.23
C LEU A 236 -0.18 15.44 -6.07
N LEU A 237 0.76 14.83 -6.80
CA LEU A 237 2.18 15.19 -6.69
C LEU A 237 2.43 16.66 -7.05
N ARG A 238 1.79 17.15 -8.11
CA ARG A 238 1.90 18.55 -8.49
C ARG A 238 1.33 19.46 -7.41
N THR A 239 0.16 19.13 -6.86
CA THR A 239 -0.44 19.91 -5.76
C THR A 239 0.46 19.93 -4.52
N LEU A 240 1.07 18.80 -4.15
CA LEU A 240 2.03 18.76 -3.03
C LEU A 240 3.25 19.63 -3.30
N SER A 241 3.82 19.56 -4.50
CA SER A 241 4.94 20.42 -4.90
C SER A 241 4.57 21.90 -4.80
N ASP A 242 3.39 22.27 -5.31
CA ASP A 242 2.90 23.66 -5.32
C ASP A 242 2.59 24.19 -3.91
N HIS A 243 2.27 23.30 -2.96
CA HIS A 243 1.93 23.64 -1.57
C HIS A 243 2.97 23.10 -0.57
N SER A 244 4.22 22.98 -1.01
CA SER A 244 5.32 22.54 -0.15
C SER A 244 5.89 23.71 0.66
N VAL A 245 6.10 23.49 1.95
CA VAL A 245 6.65 24.46 2.88
C VAL A 245 7.90 23.88 3.53
N THR A 246 9.04 24.53 3.31
CA THR A 246 10.31 24.13 3.94
C THR A 246 10.43 24.76 5.32
N LEU A 247 10.60 23.91 6.33
CA LEU A 247 10.69 24.27 7.74
C LEU A 247 12.13 24.15 8.26
N LYS A 248 12.49 25.00 9.21
CA LYS A 248 13.85 25.07 9.77
C LYS A 248 14.07 24.13 10.95
N SER A 249 13.04 23.83 11.74
CA SER A 249 13.15 23.02 12.96
C SER A 249 12.12 21.87 13.01
N SER A 250 12.38 20.89 13.87
CA SER A 250 11.43 19.81 14.18
C SER A 250 10.21 20.31 14.95
N GLU A 251 10.38 21.31 15.81
CA GLU A 251 9.26 21.91 16.54
C GLU A 251 8.28 22.57 15.59
N ASP A 252 8.79 23.26 14.56
CA ASP A 252 7.95 23.82 13.49
C ASP A 252 7.22 22.72 12.74
N LEU A 253 7.89 21.60 12.41
CA LEU A 253 7.28 20.47 11.71
C LEU A 253 6.13 19.88 12.53
N SER A 254 6.39 19.48 13.77
CA SER A 254 5.34 18.96 14.65
C SER A 254 4.23 19.99 14.85
N LYS A 255 4.55 21.26 15.09
CA LYS A 255 3.55 22.30 15.32
C LYS A 255 2.63 22.50 14.11
N MET A 256 3.18 22.58 12.90
CA MET A 256 2.42 22.79 11.67
C MET A 256 1.56 21.57 11.31
N VAL A 257 2.08 20.35 11.51
CA VAL A 257 1.29 19.13 11.33
C VAL A 257 0.15 19.07 12.36
N LEU A 258 0.45 19.34 13.63
CA LEU A 258 -0.52 19.28 14.72
C LEU A 258 -1.59 20.37 14.62
N SER A 259 -1.29 21.57 14.10
CA SER A 259 -2.28 22.64 13.97
C SER A 259 -3.43 22.30 13.03
N GLU A 260 -3.18 21.43 12.05
CA GLU A 260 -4.22 20.91 11.16
C GLU A 260 -5.03 19.77 11.81
N LEU A 261 -4.54 19.21 12.92
CA LEU A 261 -5.15 18.12 13.69
C LEU A 261 -5.87 18.60 14.97
N THR A 262 -5.74 19.86 15.35
CA THR A 262 -6.42 20.46 16.52
C THR A 262 -7.50 21.42 16.09
#